data_AF-G0NDL2-F1
#
_entry.id   AF-G0NDL2-F1
#
_cell.length_a   1.000
_cell.length_b   1.000
_cell.length_c   1.000
_cell.angle_alpha   90.00
_cell.angle_beta   90.00
_cell.angle_gamma   90.00
#
_symmetry.space_group_name_H-M   'P 1'
#
loop_
_entity.id
_entity.type
_entity.pdbx_description
1 polymer ?
#
loop_
_entity_poly.entity_id
_entity_poly.type
_entity_poly.pdbx_seq_one_letter_code
_entity_poly.pdbx_strand_id
1 'polypeptide(L)'
;MTNAHSFPLLRLPLLPVIKGIQLMNVREQFKLSKLSKRTLFIVRSSVKKQCYQLELEFRESFPVTIKNLIATNEFRFNLPPVDGYPDVESIKKLINQVAAIFFDLAIYLDGYQAPHPRYLMDLVPFSKNLNLKLAFIYVSNYTPDDELCRFIFQECNNFQRVALFCNTSSDFEIIPEQIGAFHSDQFVIHDPWFTMNHVLQSFMNCKKLELSISFSVTELNAFLRKWIQGSGVHVLRCEVAGDIDMQEILNGITAVPKPEVMISFDGYGTNRYSECFIIEQSNGTKGVVGVYRNNSFFLSTVFELANGEKFGSFKEEVYFGTESDDESSGRYLPSIYQLLA
;
A
#
# COMPACT_ATOMS: atom_id res chain seq x y z
N MET A 1 14.84 27.66 -38.78
CA MET A 1 14.53 26.31 -38.29
C MET A 1 15.68 25.40 -38.71
N THR A 2 16.60 25.10 -37.79
CA THR A 2 17.75 24.24 -38.06
C THR A 2 17.29 22.79 -38.18
N ASN A 3 17.57 22.17 -39.33
CA ASN A 3 17.40 20.74 -39.54
C ASN A 3 18.34 19.98 -38.59
N ALA A 4 17.90 19.72 -37.36
CA ALA A 4 18.62 18.84 -36.46
C ALA A 4 18.68 17.46 -37.11
N HIS A 5 19.86 17.08 -37.60
CA HIS A 5 20.11 15.74 -38.11
C HIS A 5 19.77 14.73 -37.01
N SER A 6 18.79 13.86 -37.27
CA SER A 6 18.40 12.83 -36.33
C SER A 6 19.57 11.87 -36.10
N PHE A 7 19.97 11.69 -34.84
CA PHE A 7 21.03 10.75 -34.47
C PHE A 7 20.55 9.32 -34.74
N PRO A 8 21.23 8.53 -35.60
CA PRO A 8 20.74 7.24 -36.02
C PRO A 8 21.04 6.15 -34.99
N LEU A 9 20.41 6.23 -33.81
CA LEU A 9 20.66 5.35 -32.66
C LEU A 9 20.70 3.87 -33.06
N LEU A 10 19.75 3.41 -33.87
CA LEU A 10 19.63 2.00 -34.28
C LEU A 10 20.69 1.53 -35.29
N ARG A 11 21.55 2.43 -35.79
CA ARG A 11 22.71 2.09 -36.63
C ARG A 11 23.99 1.87 -35.83
N LEU A 12 23.99 2.16 -34.52
CA LEU A 12 25.14 1.88 -33.67
C LEU A 12 25.29 0.37 -33.39
N PRO A 13 26.49 -0.08 -33.01
CA PRO A 13 26.67 -1.42 -32.44
C PRO A 13 25.77 -1.64 -31.22
N LEU A 14 25.37 -2.89 -30.97
CA LEU A 14 24.35 -3.23 -29.96
C LEU A 14 24.67 -2.73 -28.55
N LEU A 15 25.93 -2.82 -28.11
CA LEU A 15 26.33 -2.40 -26.77
C LEU A 15 26.14 -0.89 -26.52
N PRO A 16 26.63 0.01 -27.41
CA PRO A 16 26.27 1.43 -27.36
C PRO A 16 24.77 1.70 -27.34
N VAL A 17 23.97 0.97 -28.13
CA VAL A 17 22.50 1.14 -28.13
C VAL A 17 21.91 0.79 -26.78
N ILE A 18 22.30 -0.35 -26.19
CA ILE A 18 21.84 -0.78 -24.86
C ILE A 18 22.18 0.27 -23.81
N LYS A 19 23.44 0.74 -23.78
CA LYS A 19 23.87 1.79 -22.84
C LYS A 19 23.11 3.08 -23.04
N GLY A 20 22.88 3.49 -24.28
CA GLY A 20 22.09 4.68 -24.59
C GLY A 20 20.66 4.57 -24.06
N ILE A 21 20.00 3.42 -24.24
CA ILE A 21 18.63 3.19 -23.74
C ILE A 21 18.59 3.13 -22.21
N GLN A 22 19.62 2.59 -21.56
CA GLN A 22 19.71 2.59 -20.09
C GLN A 22 19.80 4.00 -19.50
N LEU A 23 20.31 4.97 -20.27
CA LEU A 23 20.38 6.39 -19.89
C LEU A 23 19.10 7.17 -20.25
N MET A 24 18.22 6.60 -21.08
CA MET A 24 16.93 7.21 -21.40
C MET A 24 16.01 7.17 -20.19
N ASN A 25 15.14 8.18 -20.08
CA ASN A 25 14.06 8.14 -19.09
C ASN A 25 12.95 7.14 -19.49
N VAL A 26 12.07 6.80 -18.54
CA VAL A 26 10.96 5.86 -18.77
C VAL A 26 10.09 6.25 -19.98
N ARG A 27 9.83 7.54 -20.17
CA ARG A 27 9.01 8.05 -21.29
C ARG A 27 9.64 7.72 -22.64
N GLU A 28 10.93 7.97 -22.79
CA GLU A 28 11.69 7.67 -23.99
C GLU A 28 11.77 6.16 -24.25
N GLN A 29 12.05 5.36 -23.22
CA GLN A 29 12.05 3.90 -23.29
C GLN A 29 10.70 3.35 -23.76
N PHE A 30 9.60 3.85 -23.18
CA PHE A 30 8.23 3.46 -23.52
C PHE A 30 7.84 3.89 -24.93
N LYS A 31 8.20 5.10 -25.37
CA LYS A 31 7.91 5.56 -26.75
C LYS A 31 8.73 4.78 -27.78
N LEU A 32 10.01 4.53 -27.50
CA LEU A 32 10.91 3.81 -28.40
C LEU A 32 10.48 2.36 -28.60
N SER A 33 10.00 1.69 -27.55
CA SER A 33 9.53 0.32 -27.62
C SER A 33 8.30 0.15 -28.52
N LYS A 34 7.47 1.20 -28.67
CA LYS A 34 6.27 1.20 -29.52
C LYS A 34 6.56 1.33 -31.02
N LEU A 35 7.79 1.68 -31.42
CA LEU A 35 8.10 1.92 -32.84
C LEU A 35 8.16 0.63 -33.68
N SER A 36 8.62 -0.49 -33.13
CA SER A 36 8.74 -1.77 -33.84
C SER A 36 8.98 -2.95 -32.89
N LYS A 37 8.76 -4.18 -33.35
CA LYS A 37 9.14 -5.40 -32.59
C LYS A 37 10.64 -5.43 -32.24
N ARG A 38 11.49 -4.92 -33.13
CA ARG A 38 12.94 -4.86 -32.93
C ARG A 38 13.30 -3.89 -31.80
N THR A 39 12.72 -2.68 -31.81
CA THR A 39 12.99 -1.70 -30.75
C THR A 39 12.43 -2.17 -29.42
N LEU A 40 11.24 -2.77 -29.38
CA LEU A 40 10.70 -3.42 -28.19
C LEU A 40 11.69 -4.42 -27.58
N PHE A 41 12.23 -5.34 -28.38
CA PHE A 41 13.20 -6.33 -27.92
C PHE A 41 14.47 -5.69 -27.35
N ILE A 42 15.01 -4.67 -28.03
CA ILE A 42 16.22 -3.98 -27.59
C ILE A 42 15.95 -3.21 -26.28
N VAL A 43 14.83 -2.47 -26.18
CA VAL A 43 14.47 -1.75 -24.95
C VAL A 43 14.32 -2.74 -23.79
N ARG A 44 13.50 -3.78 -23.96
CA ARG A 44 13.28 -4.82 -22.94
C ARG A 44 14.60 -5.45 -22.46
N SER A 45 15.51 -5.74 -23.38
CA SER A 45 16.82 -6.32 -23.03
C SER A 45 17.70 -5.33 -22.26
N SER A 46 17.60 -4.04 -22.58
CA SER A 46 18.40 -2.97 -21.97
C SER A 46 17.97 -2.69 -20.53
N VAL A 47 16.67 -2.83 -20.23
CA VAL A 47 16.07 -2.48 -18.94
C VAL A 47 15.84 -3.67 -18.00
N LYS A 48 16.28 -4.87 -18.37
CA LYS A 48 15.99 -6.13 -17.64
C LYS A 48 16.46 -6.15 -16.17
N LYS A 49 17.45 -5.33 -15.82
CA LYS A 49 18.01 -5.24 -14.45
C LYS A 49 17.39 -4.11 -13.61
N GLN A 50 16.36 -3.44 -14.12
CA GLN A 50 15.71 -2.31 -13.46
C GLN A 50 14.34 -2.73 -12.93
N CYS A 51 13.91 -2.10 -11.85
CA CYS A 51 12.62 -2.33 -11.22
C CYS A 51 11.66 -1.21 -11.61
N TYR A 52 10.46 -1.59 -12.04
CA TYR A 52 9.45 -0.66 -12.51
C TYR A 52 8.15 -0.82 -11.75
N GLN A 53 7.36 0.25 -11.77
CA GLN A 53 6.05 0.32 -11.16
C GLN A 53 5.07 0.93 -12.15
N LEU A 54 3.91 0.29 -12.31
CA LEU A 54 2.77 0.81 -13.05
C LEU A 54 1.68 1.19 -12.05
N GLU A 55 1.36 2.48 -11.99
CA GLU A 55 0.27 3.01 -11.18
C GLU A 55 -0.90 3.36 -12.09
N LEU A 56 -2.07 2.81 -11.75
CA LEU A 56 -3.34 3.12 -12.39
C LEU A 56 -4.24 3.78 -11.35
N GLU A 57 -4.46 5.07 -11.51
CA GLU A 57 -5.39 5.84 -10.68
C GLU A 57 -6.76 5.83 -11.36
N PHE A 58 -7.76 5.21 -10.73
CA PHE A 58 -9.10 5.07 -11.31
C PHE A 58 -9.94 6.35 -11.13
N ARG A 59 -9.33 7.53 -11.29
CA ARG A 59 -10.00 8.84 -11.18
C ARG A 59 -10.58 9.26 -12.52
N GLU A 60 -11.37 10.34 -12.57
CA GLU A 60 -12.03 10.82 -13.80
C GLU A 60 -11.10 10.95 -15.02
N SER A 61 -9.86 11.42 -14.82
CA SER A 61 -8.86 11.60 -15.90
C SER A 61 -8.06 10.33 -16.23
N PHE A 62 -8.27 9.25 -15.47
CA PHE A 62 -7.49 8.01 -15.50
C PHE A 62 -5.98 8.23 -15.62
N PRO A 63 -5.32 8.83 -14.60
CA PRO A 63 -3.88 8.97 -14.60
C PRO A 63 -3.19 7.61 -14.63
N VAL A 64 -2.17 7.51 -15.48
CA VAL A 64 -1.26 6.38 -15.57
C VAL A 64 0.15 6.88 -15.32
N THR A 65 0.84 6.26 -14.38
CA THR A 65 2.24 6.57 -14.08
C THR A 65 3.09 5.31 -14.23
N ILE A 66 4.19 5.41 -14.97
CA ILE A 66 5.22 4.38 -15.03
C ILE A 66 6.46 4.93 -14.34
N LYS A 67 6.91 4.30 -13.26
CA LYS A 67 8.08 4.72 -12.48
C LYS A 67 9.23 3.73 -12.64
N ASN A 68 10.46 4.24 -12.71
CA ASN A 68 11.67 3.45 -12.55
C ASN A 68 12.22 3.68 -11.15
N LEU A 69 12.18 2.63 -10.33
CA LEU A 69 12.47 2.71 -8.90
C LEU A 69 13.97 2.89 -8.60
N ILE A 70 14.85 2.53 -9.55
CA ILE A 70 16.30 2.67 -9.38
C ILE A 70 16.78 4.03 -9.87
N ALA A 71 16.27 4.47 -11.02
CA ALA A 71 16.69 5.72 -11.66
C ALA A 71 15.84 6.94 -11.23
N THR A 72 14.89 6.73 -10.31
CA THR A 72 14.00 7.76 -9.71
C THR A 72 13.40 8.70 -10.75
N ASN A 73 12.95 8.16 -11.88
CA ASN A 73 12.26 8.92 -12.92
C ASN A 73 10.93 8.28 -13.28
N GLU A 74 10.01 9.09 -13.79
CA GLU A 74 8.65 8.67 -14.06
C GLU A 74 8.12 9.21 -15.38
N PHE A 75 7.08 8.55 -15.88
CA PHE A 75 6.30 8.98 -17.02
C PHE A 75 4.82 8.92 -16.68
N ARG A 76 4.23 10.11 -16.47
CA ARG A 76 2.79 10.30 -16.23
C ARG A 76 2.07 10.70 -17.51
N PHE A 77 0.92 10.11 -17.76
CA PHE A 77 0.01 10.46 -18.85
C PHE A 77 -1.41 10.01 -18.51
N ASN A 78 -2.41 10.57 -19.19
CA ASN A 78 -3.79 10.13 -19.06
C ASN A 78 -4.10 9.14 -20.18
N LEU A 79 -4.83 8.05 -19.86
CA LEU A 79 -5.34 7.16 -20.90
C LEU A 79 -6.54 7.87 -21.55
N PRO A 80 -6.44 8.27 -22.84
CA PRO A 80 -7.50 9.05 -23.47
C PRO A 80 -8.78 8.20 -23.52
N PRO A 81 -9.92 8.74 -23.09
CA PRO A 81 -11.15 8.00 -23.17
C PRO A 81 -11.61 7.90 -24.63
N VAL A 82 -12.14 6.74 -25.00
CA VAL A 82 -12.75 6.54 -26.32
C VAL A 82 -14.13 7.23 -26.36
N ASP A 83 -14.85 7.26 -25.22
CA ASP A 83 -16.12 7.98 -25.02
C ASP A 83 -16.37 8.22 -23.50
N GLY A 84 -15.63 9.14 -22.87
CA GLY A 84 -15.79 9.45 -21.43
C GLY A 84 -14.75 8.81 -20.50
N TYR A 85 -14.87 7.52 -20.15
CA TYR A 85 -13.92 6.80 -19.30
C TYR A 85 -13.30 5.60 -20.05
N PRO A 86 -12.02 5.26 -19.85
CA PRO A 86 -11.41 4.13 -20.54
C PRO A 86 -12.10 2.81 -20.21
N ASP A 87 -12.45 2.01 -21.21
CA ASP A 87 -13.02 0.68 -20.98
C ASP A 87 -11.96 -0.30 -20.42
N VAL A 88 -12.43 -1.35 -19.74
CA VAL A 88 -11.56 -2.34 -19.10
C VAL A 88 -10.60 -3.04 -20.06
N GLU A 89 -10.99 -3.25 -21.33
CA GLU A 89 -10.13 -3.91 -22.33
C GLU A 89 -9.01 -2.98 -22.80
N SER A 90 -9.28 -1.68 -22.93
CA SER A 90 -8.27 -0.64 -23.16
C SER A 90 -7.24 -0.60 -22.02
N ILE A 91 -7.69 -0.73 -20.77
CA ILE A 91 -6.81 -0.78 -19.59
C ILE A 91 -5.97 -2.07 -19.60
N LYS A 92 -6.58 -3.25 -19.82
CA LYS A 92 -5.86 -4.53 -19.96
C LYS A 92 -4.81 -4.47 -21.06
N LYS A 93 -5.14 -3.87 -22.21
CA LYS A 93 -4.20 -3.69 -23.32
C LYS A 93 -3.01 -2.82 -22.93
N LEU A 94 -3.23 -1.74 -22.17
CA LEU A 94 -2.16 -0.90 -21.64
C LEU A 94 -1.26 -1.70 -20.69
N ILE A 95 -1.83 -2.39 -19.69
CA ILE A 95 -1.07 -3.21 -18.73
C ILE A 95 -0.20 -4.23 -19.48
N ASN A 96 -0.77 -4.94 -20.45
CA ASN A 96 -0.03 -5.90 -21.27
C ASN A 96 1.10 -5.26 -22.08
N GLN A 97 0.90 -4.05 -22.63
CA GLN A 97 1.94 -3.31 -23.34
C GLN A 97 3.10 -2.93 -22.41
N VAL A 98 2.80 -2.43 -21.21
CA VAL A 98 3.82 -2.05 -20.21
C VAL A 98 4.58 -3.30 -19.72
N ALA A 99 3.87 -4.37 -19.40
CA ALA A 99 4.44 -5.66 -18.99
C ALA A 99 5.30 -6.32 -20.08
N ALA A 100 4.99 -6.08 -21.36
CA ALA A 100 5.81 -6.57 -22.47
C ALA A 100 7.18 -5.86 -22.55
N ILE A 101 7.29 -4.64 -22.01
CA ILE A 101 8.50 -3.81 -22.05
C ILE A 101 9.35 -4.03 -20.79
N PHE A 102 8.74 -4.04 -19.61
CA PHE A 102 9.42 -4.03 -18.33
C PHE A 102 9.27 -5.38 -17.60
N PHE A 103 10.40 -6.04 -17.34
CA PHE A 103 10.42 -7.42 -16.82
C PHE A 103 10.08 -7.51 -15.33
N ASP A 104 10.66 -6.63 -14.51
CA ASP A 104 10.37 -6.57 -13.08
C ASP A 104 9.38 -5.42 -12.83
N LEU A 105 8.10 -5.71 -13.04
CA LEU A 105 7.01 -4.74 -12.98
C LEU A 105 6.07 -5.04 -11.80
N ALA A 106 5.96 -4.07 -10.90
CA ALA A 106 4.95 -4.01 -9.85
C ALA A 106 3.73 -3.21 -10.33
N ILE A 107 2.52 -3.65 -9.93
CA ILE A 107 1.27 -2.95 -10.23
C ILE A 107 0.63 -2.36 -8.97
N TYR A 108 0.16 -1.13 -9.12
CA TYR A 108 -0.54 -0.33 -8.13
C TYR A 108 -1.91 0.04 -8.71
N LEU A 109 -2.97 -0.35 -8.03
CA LEU A 109 -4.35 -0.10 -8.42
C LEU A 109 -4.98 0.83 -7.39
N ASP A 110 -5.12 2.11 -7.73
CA ASP A 110 -5.68 3.14 -6.85
C ASP A 110 -7.14 3.47 -7.20
N GLY A 111 -8.06 2.82 -6.50
CA GLY A 111 -9.50 3.02 -6.59
C GLY A 111 -10.06 4.16 -5.75
N TYR A 112 -9.26 5.16 -5.38
CA TYR A 112 -9.76 6.34 -4.65
C TYR A 112 -10.80 7.10 -5.47
N GLN A 113 -12.05 7.11 -4.98
CA GLN A 113 -13.19 7.76 -5.64
C GLN A 113 -13.41 7.29 -7.07
N ALA A 114 -13.23 5.99 -7.31
CA ALA A 114 -13.31 5.46 -8.67
C ALA A 114 -14.72 5.53 -9.26
N PRO A 115 -14.91 6.02 -10.50
CA PRO A 115 -16.21 5.95 -11.18
C PRO A 115 -16.69 4.51 -11.41
N HIS A 116 -15.76 3.58 -11.59
CA HIS A 116 -16.03 2.17 -11.86
C HIS A 116 -15.14 1.25 -10.99
N PRO A 117 -15.38 1.17 -9.66
CA PRO A 117 -14.51 0.42 -8.75
C PRO A 117 -14.49 -1.09 -9.06
N ARG A 118 -15.57 -1.61 -9.66
CA ARG A 118 -15.67 -3.02 -10.09
C ARG A 118 -14.69 -3.41 -11.22
N TYR A 119 -14.04 -2.46 -11.90
CA TYR A 119 -12.96 -2.80 -12.84
C TYR A 119 -11.82 -3.57 -12.15
N LEU A 120 -11.63 -3.39 -10.85
CA LEU A 120 -10.65 -4.15 -10.07
C LEU A 120 -10.90 -5.67 -10.12
N MET A 121 -12.17 -6.09 -10.21
CA MET A 121 -12.56 -7.50 -10.30
C MET A 121 -12.06 -8.17 -11.59
N ASP A 122 -11.89 -7.39 -12.67
CA ASP A 122 -11.29 -7.84 -13.94
C ASP A 122 -9.77 -7.70 -13.95
N LEU A 123 -9.26 -6.61 -13.38
CA LEU A 123 -7.86 -6.22 -13.52
C LEU A 123 -6.94 -6.97 -12.56
N VAL A 124 -7.42 -7.36 -11.38
CA VAL A 124 -6.64 -8.18 -10.43
C VAL A 124 -6.35 -9.58 -11.01
N PRO A 125 -7.34 -10.38 -11.49
CA PRO A 125 -7.05 -11.67 -12.11
C PRO A 125 -6.20 -11.54 -13.37
N PHE A 126 -6.44 -10.50 -14.17
CA PHE A 126 -5.61 -10.22 -15.35
C PHE A 126 -4.14 -9.97 -14.99
N SER A 127 -3.88 -9.18 -13.94
CA SER A 127 -2.53 -8.88 -13.46
C SER A 127 -1.82 -10.13 -12.91
N LYS A 128 -2.57 -11.01 -12.20
CA LYS A 128 -2.08 -12.32 -11.77
C LYS A 128 -1.68 -13.19 -12.96
N ASN A 129 -2.51 -13.26 -14.00
CA ASN A 129 -2.23 -14.05 -15.21
C ASN A 129 -0.98 -13.57 -15.96
N LEU A 130 -0.65 -12.29 -15.85
CA LEU A 130 0.60 -11.72 -16.37
C LEU A 130 1.82 -11.93 -15.47
N ASN A 131 1.65 -12.59 -14.30
CA ASN A 131 2.67 -12.79 -13.27
C ASN A 131 3.30 -11.46 -12.79
N LEU A 132 2.50 -10.40 -12.70
CA LEU A 132 2.95 -9.11 -12.17
C LEU A 132 3.12 -9.19 -10.65
N LYS A 133 4.05 -8.39 -10.11
CA LYS A 133 4.14 -8.19 -8.66
C LYS A 133 2.96 -7.33 -8.21
N LEU A 134 2.10 -7.87 -7.34
CA LEU A 134 0.92 -7.19 -6.82
C LEU A 134 1.33 -6.34 -5.61
N ALA A 135 1.62 -5.06 -5.84
CA ALA A 135 2.22 -4.24 -4.80
C ALA A 135 1.18 -3.48 -3.98
N PHE A 136 0.19 -2.83 -4.62
CA PHE A 136 -0.82 -2.08 -3.90
C PHE A 136 -2.18 -2.15 -4.55
N ILE A 137 -3.20 -2.30 -3.70
CA ILE A 137 -4.59 -2.07 -4.06
C ILE A 137 -5.24 -1.16 -3.02
N TYR A 138 -5.85 -0.09 -3.50
CA TYR A 138 -6.66 0.83 -2.72
C TYR A 138 -8.08 0.80 -3.27
N VAL A 139 -9.07 0.64 -2.41
CA VAL A 139 -10.48 0.67 -2.78
C VAL A 139 -11.19 1.63 -1.87
N SER A 140 -11.79 2.68 -2.43
CA SER A 140 -12.70 3.56 -1.71
C SER A 140 -14.02 3.64 -2.44
N ASN A 141 -15.09 3.20 -1.80
CA ASN A 141 -16.43 3.23 -2.36
C ASN A 141 -17.44 3.70 -1.31
N TYR A 142 -18.10 4.83 -1.58
CA TYR A 142 -19.07 5.41 -0.66
C TYR A 142 -20.44 4.73 -0.73
N THR A 143 -20.76 4.07 -1.84
CA THR A 143 -21.97 3.25 -1.93
C THR A 143 -21.65 1.82 -1.51
N PRO A 144 -22.52 1.17 -0.73
CA PRO A 144 -22.37 -0.24 -0.38
C PRO A 144 -22.07 -1.14 -1.59
N ASP A 145 -21.00 -1.93 -1.53
CA ASP A 145 -20.67 -2.94 -2.57
C ASP A 145 -20.07 -4.22 -1.95
N ASP A 146 -20.96 -5.05 -1.43
CA ASP A 146 -20.65 -6.32 -0.77
C ASP A 146 -19.87 -7.29 -1.66
N GLU A 147 -20.18 -7.30 -2.96
CA GLU A 147 -19.54 -8.18 -3.94
C GLU A 147 -18.08 -7.79 -4.14
N LEU A 148 -17.82 -6.50 -4.29
CA LEU A 148 -16.46 -5.98 -4.36
C LEU A 148 -15.69 -6.24 -3.07
N CYS A 149 -16.31 -6.01 -1.90
CA CYS A 149 -15.68 -6.30 -0.61
C CYS A 149 -15.27 -7.78 -0.49
N ARG A 150 -16.18 -8.71 -0.76
CA ARG A 150 -15.88 -10.17 -0.78
C ARG A 150 -14.75 -10.50 -1.74
N PHE A 151 -14.78 -9.93 -2.95
CA PHE A 151 -13.73 -10.11 -3.94
C PHE A 151 -12.36 -9.70 -3.40
N ILE A 152 -12.23 -8.55 -2.74
CA ILE A 152 -10.94 -8.09 -2.19
C ILE A 152 -10.38 -9.06 -1.16
N PHE A 153 -11.20 -9.55 -0.22
CA PHE A 153 -10.73 -10.51 0.79
C PHE A 153 -10.32 -11.86 0.18
N GLN A 154 -11.03 -12.33 -0.84
CA GLN A 154 -10.77 -13.62 -1.49
C GLN A 154 -9.58 -13.57 -2.45
N GLU A 155 -9.45 -12.49 -3.23
CA GLU A 155 -8.54 -12.42 -4.35
C GLU A 155 -7.31 -11.54 -4.10
N CYS A 156 -7.30 -10.69 -3.08
CA CYS A 156 -6.22 -9.71 -2.87
C CYS A 156 -5.28 -10.01 -1.70
N ASN A 157 -5.35 -11.21 -1.09
CA ASN A 157 -4.48 -11.60 0.03
C ASN A 157 -2.97 -11.67 -0.30
N ASN A 158 -2.62 -11.72 -1.60
CA ASN A 158 -1.24 -11.74 -2.10
C ASN A 158 -0.70 -10.36 -2.47
N PHE A 159 -1.50 -9.30 -2.31
CA PHE A 159 -0.98 -7.95 -2.46
C PHE A 159 -0.07 -7.62 -1.29
N GLN A 160 1.04 -6.93 -1.59
CA GLN A 160 1.93 -6.43 -0.55
C GLN A 160 1.18 -5.45 0.37
N ARG A 161 0.34 -4.58 -0.20
CA ARG A 161 -0.44 -3.59 0.53
C ARG A 161 -1.89 -3.60 0.07
N VAL A 162 -2.82 -3.64 1.02
CA VAL A 162 -4.27 -3.62 0.77
C VAL A 162 -4.90 -2.53 1.64
N ALA A 163 -5.65 -1.63 1.02
CA ALA A 163 -6.39 -0.58 1.71
C ALA A 163 -7.85 -0.58 1.27
N LEU A 164 -8.75 -0.80 2.22
CA LEU A 164 -10.17 -0.99 1.98
C LEU A 164 -11.02 0.03 2.76
N PHE A 165 -11.62 0.95 2.01
CA PHE A 165 -12.59 1.96 2.43
C PHE A 165 -13.89 1.77 1.63
N CYS A 166 -14.37 0.54 1.57
CA CYS A 166 -15.58 0.17 0.84
C CYS A 166 -16.71 0.03 1.85
N ASN A 167 -17.77 0.82 1.71
CA ASN A 167 -18.97 0.59 2.50
C ASN A 167 -19.61 -0.76 2.11
N THR A 168 -20.27 -1.40 3.06
CA THR A 168 -21.08 -2.61 2.83
C THR A 168 -22.51 -2.40 3.30
N SER A 169 -23.39 -3.34 2.96
CA SER A 169 -24.74 -3.41 3.52
C SER A 169 -24.69 -3.67 5.04
N SER A 170 -25.80 -3.38 5.74
CA SER A 170 -25.88 -3.54 7.19
C SER A 170 -25.88 -5.00 7.66
N ASP A 171 -26.29 -5.91 6.78
CA ASP A 171 -26.32 -7.36 6.99
C ASP A 171 -25.09 -8.07 6.40
N PHE A 172 -24.11 -7.30 5.92
CA PHE A 172 -22.88 -7.85 5.40
C PHE A 172 -22.02 -8.49 6.49
N GLU A 173 -21.58 -9.72 6.21
CA GLU A 173 -20.62 -10.44 7.04
C GLU A 173 -19.74 -11.35 6.17
N ILE A 174 -18.46 -11.45 6.52
CA ILE A 174 -17.53 -12.48 6.04
C ILE A 174 -16.91 -13.11 7.28
N ILE A 175 -17.20 -14.37 7.57
CA ILE A 175 -16.57 -15.03 8.73
C ILE A 175 -15.06 -15.29 8.45
N PRO A 176 -14.19 -15.28 9.47
CA PRO A 176 -12.74 -15.42 9.27
C PRO A 176 -12.30 -16.68 8.49
N GLU A 177 -13.06 -17.77 8.62
CA GLU A 177 -12.81 -19.03 7.89
C GLU A 177 -12.89 -18.86 6.36
N GLN A 178 -13.69 -17.90 5.89
CA GLN A 178 -13.81 -17.58 4.46
C GLN A 178 -12.64 -16.74 3.94
N ILE A 179 -11.97 -15.99 4.82
CA ILE A 179 -10.80 -15.16 4.48
C ILE A 179 -9.53 -16.02 4.45
N GLY A 180 -9.40 -16.91 5.44
CA GLY A 180 -8.15 -17.64 5.68
C GLY A 180 -7.06 -16.72 6.23
N ALA A 181 -5.79 -17.14 6.09
CA ALA A 181 -4.65 -16.36 6.57
C ALA A 181 -4.22 -15.30 5.55
N PHE A 182 -4.21 -14.04 5.98
CA PHE A 182 -3.83 -12.86 5.22
C PHE A 182 -2.36 -12.52 5.48
N HIS A 183 -1.58 -12.24 4.42
CA HIS A 183 -0.11 -12.13 4.49
C HIS A 183 0.44 -10.82 3.93
N SER A 184 -0.37 -9.76 3.90
CA SER A 184 0.06 -8.47 3.41
C SER A 184 1.05 -7.79 4.37
N ASP A 185 1.99 -7.04 3.81
CA ASP A 185 2.88 -6.18 4.58
C ASP A 185 2.07 -5.05 5.24
N GLN A 186 1.06 -4.52 4.56
CA GLN A 186 0.14 -3.55 5.15
C GLN A 186 -1.31 -3.89 4.80
N PHE A 187 -2.16 -3.91 5.82
CA PHE A 187 -3.59 -3.99 5.68
C PHE A 187 -4.26 -2.80 6.37
N VAL A 188 -5.10 -2.09 5.62
CA VAL A 188 -5.87 -0.94 6.10
C VAL A 188 -7.34 -1.22 5.86
N ILE A 189 -8.18 -1.02 6.88
CA ILE A 189 -9.63 -1.15 6.74
C ILE A 189 -10.39 -0.09 7.55
N HIS A 190 -11.45 0.43 6.96
CA HIS A 190 -12.40 1.35 7.59
C HIS A 190 -13.82 0.84 7.32
N ASP A 191 -14.21 -0.25 7.99
CA ASP A 191 -15.52 -0.87 7.79
C ASP A 191 -16.06 -1.48 9.10
N PRO A 192 -17.25 -1.06 9.60
CA PRO A 192 -17.77 -1.48 10.90
C PRO A 192 -18.04 -2.97 11.10
N TRP A 193 -18.27 -3.76 10.04
CA TRP A 193 -18.53 -5.21 10.20
C TRP A 193 -17.26 -5.99 10.59
N PHE A 194 -16.07 -5.41 10.36
CA PHE A 194 -14.81 -6.06 10.64
C PHE A 194 -14.49 -6.03 12.14
N THR A 195 -14.32 -7.20 12.73
CA THR A 195 -14.17 -7.38 14.19
C THR A 195 -12.79 -7.87 14.60
N MET A 196 -12.47 -7.81 15.90
CA MET A 196 -11.23 -8.36 16.44
C MET A 196 -11.08 -9.87 16.18
N ASN A 197 -12.18 -10.60 16.05
CA ASN A 197 -12.13 -12.02 15.70
C ASN A 197 -11.46 -12.25 14.33
N HIS A 198 -11.73 -11.37 13.35
CA HIS A 198 -11.04 -11.42 12.05
C HIS A 198 -9.55 -11.19 12.23
N VAL A 199 -9.15 -10.19 13.03
CA VAL A 199 -7.74 -9.90 13.29
C VAL A 199 -7.02 -11.13 13.86
N LEU A 200 -7.58 -11.71 14.91
CA LEU A 200 -7.00 -12.85 15.65
C LEU A 200 -6.87 -14.12 14.80
N GLN A 201 -7.83 -14.39 13.92
CA GLN A 201 -7.88 -15.63 13.13
C GLN A 201 -7.18 -15.49 11.77
N SER A 202 -7.24 -14.32 11.15
CA SER A 202 -6.85 -14.14 9.74
C SER A 202 -5.67 -13.19 9.54
N PHE A 203 -5.46 -12.18 10.39
CA PHE A 203 -4.51 -11.09 10.11
C PHE A 203 -3.27 -11.06 11.01
N MET A 204 -3.06 -12.07 11.86
CA MET A 204 -1.89 -12.16 12.73
C MET A 204 -0.55 -12.35 11.99
N ASN A 205 -0.60 -12.65 10.69
CA ASN A 205 0.58 -12.78 9.82
C ASN A 205 0.92 -11.50 9.03
N CYS A 206 0.06 -10.48 9.07
CA CYS A 206 0.36 -9.19 8.46
C CYS A 206 1.45 -8.45 9.24
N LYS A 207 2.27 -7.63 8.57
CA LYS A 207 3.27 -6.81 9.28
C LYS A 207 2.66 -5.56 9.90
N LYS A 208 1.75 -4.88 9.19
CA LYS A 208 1.14 -3.63 9.62
C LYS A 208 -0.37 -3.66 9.46
N LEU A 209 -1.08 -3.32 10.53
CA LEU A 209 -2.54 -3.23 10.61
C LEU A 209 -2.94 -1.80 10.97
N GLU A 210 -3.73 -1.14 10.12
CA GLU A 210 -4.35 0.16 10.41
C GLU A 210 -5.86 0.00 10.29
N LEU A 211 -6.51 -0.09 11.44
CA LEU A 211 -7.93 -0.43 11.57
C LEU A 211 -8.66 0.81 12.07
N SER A 212 -9.42 1.49 11.23
CA SER A 212 -10.26 2.61 11.65
C SER A 212 -11.58 2.12 12.24
N ILE A 213 -11.45 1.27 13.25
CA ILE A 213 -12.55 0.57 13.92
C ILE A 213 -12.25 0.62 15.41
N SER A 214 -13.29 0.90 16.19
CA SER A 214 -13.24 0.95 17.64
C SER A 214 -13.39 -0.46 18.23
N PHE A 215 -12.39 -0.89 19.01
CA PHE A 215 -12.43 -2.14 19.76
C PHE A 215 -12.63 -1.91 21.25
N SER A 216 -13.25 -2.87 21.91
CA SER A 216 -13.34 -2.87 23.37
C SER A 216 -11.97 -3.15 24.01
N VAL A 217 -11.82 -2.73 25.26
CA VAL A 217 -10.64 -3.03 26.10
C VAL A 217 -10.36 -4.54 26.18
N THR A 218 -11.41 -5.36 26.27
CA THR A 218 -11.28 -6.83 26.33
C THR A 218 -10.76 -7.42 25.02
N GLU A 219 -11.22 -6.90 23.87
CA GLU A 219 -10.74 -7.33 22.55
C GLU A 219 -9.25 -6.98 22.35
N LEU A 220 -8.82 -5.79 22.77
CA LEU A 220 -7.41 -5.41 22.71
C LEU A 220 -6.55 -6.25 23.65
N ASN A 221 -7.02 -6.57 24.86
CA ASN A 221 -6.32 -7.49 25.76
C ASN A 221 -6.16 -8.87 25.10
N ALA A 222 -7.20 -9.39 24.46
CA ALA A 222 -7.16 -10.66 23.73
C ALA A 222 -6.14 -10.61 22.57
N PHE A 223 -6.12 -9.52 21.80
CA PHE A 223 -5.10 -9.27 20.78
C PHE A 223 -3.69 -9.31 21.36
N LEU A 224 -3.41 -8.55 22.41
CA LEU A 224 -2.07 -8.47 22.99
C LEU A 224 -1.61 -9.81 23.55
N ARG A 225 -2.50 -10.57 24.20
CA ARG A 225 -2.19 -11.94 24.66
C ARG A 225 -1.82 -12.86 23.51
N LYS A 226 -2.55 -12.78 22.39
CA LYS A 226 -2.24 -13.55 21.18
C LYS A 226 -0.93 -13.09 20.56
N TRP A 227 -0.69 -11.77 20.49
CA TRP A 227 0.54 -11.18 19.97
C TRP A 227 1.77 -11.65 20.75
N ILE A 228 1.68 -11.70 22.10
CA ILE A 228 2.76 -12.18 22.97
C ILE A 228 3.13 -13.64 22.68
N GLN A 229 2.17 -14.49 22.28
CA GLN A 229 2.45 -15.89 21.95
C GLN A 229 3.28 -16.05 20.67
N GLY A 230 3.28 -15.03 19.80
CA GLY A 230 3.94 -15.01 18.51
C GLY A 230 3.00 -14.46 17.44
N SER A 231 3.41 -13.36 16.81
CA SER A 231 2.67 -12.67 15.76
C SER A 231 3.62 -12.02 14.76
N GLY A 232 3.23 -11.97 13.49
CA GLY A 232 3.92 -11.20 12.46
C GLY A 232 3.64 -9.69 12.51
N VAL A 233 2.69 -9.26 13.34
CA VAL A 233 2.29 -7.85 13.44
C VAL A 233 3.36 -7.04 14.15
N HIS A 234 4.00 -6.17 13.38
CA HIS A 234 4.97 -5.19 13.84
C HIS A 234 4.33 -3.88 14.25
N VAL A 235 3.22 -3.51 13.62
CA VAL A 235 2.48 -2.29 13.87
C VAL A 235 0.98 -2.57 13.88
N LEU A 236 0.28 -2.13 14.94
CA LEU A 236 -1.16 -2.04 14.98
C LEU A 236 -1.55 -0.60 15.30
N ARG A 237 -2.55 -0.07 14.60
CA ARG A 237 -3.27 1.15 14.95
C ARG A 237 -4.76 0.87 14.91
N CYS A 238 -5.47 1.26 15.95
CA CYS A 238 -6.93 1.19 15.99
C CYS A 238 -7.51 2.19 16.98
N GLU A 239 -8.83 2.24 17.07
CA GLU A 239 -9.53 3.03 18.07
C GLU A 239 -9.96 2.14 19.25
N VAL A 240 -10.12 2.75 20.42
CA VAL A 240 -10.68 2.10 21.60
C VAL A 240 -12.06 2.69 21.90
N ALA A 241 -13.05 1.83 22.07
CA ALA A 241 -14.38 2.23 22.48
C ALA A 241 -14.40 2.63 23.97
N GLY A 242 -14.98 3.79 24.28
CA GLY A 242 -15.23 4.25 25.64
C GLY A 242 -14.04 4.92 26.34
N ASP A 243 -14.11 4.98 27.67
CA ASP A 243 -13.03 5.51 28.51
C ASP A 243 -11.87 4.53 28.55
N ILE A 244 -10.66 5.04 28.33
CA ILE A 244 -9.47 4.21 28.19
C ILE A 244 -8.73 4.11 29.51
N ASP A 245 -8.60 2.87 29.99
CA ASP A 245 -7.65 2.51 31.03
C ASP A 245 -6.62 1.52 30.49
N MET A 246 -5.37 1.98 30.34
CA MET A 246 -4.25 1.11 29.94
C MET A 246 -4.00 -0.02 30.93
N GLN A 247 -4.35 0.14 32.22
CA GLN A 247 -4.23 -0.95 33.20
C GLN A 247 -5.20 -2.09 32.90
N GLU A 248 -6.41 -1.75 32.44
CA GLU A 248 -7.42 -2.74 32.06
C GLU A 248 -7.02 -3.44 30.76
N ILE A 249 -6.55 -2.69 29.74
CA ILE A 249 -6.00 -3.25 28.48
C ILE A 249 -4.85 -4.21 28.78
N LEU A 250 -4.00 -3.91 29.77
CA LEU A 250 -2.83 -4.71 30.13
C LEU A 250 -3.09 -5.72 31.25
N ASN A 251 -4.34 -5.92 31.67
CA ASN A 251 -4.65 -6.81 32.77
C ASN A 251 -4.12 -8.23 32.49
N GLY A 252 -3.27 -8.73 33.40
CA GLY A 252 -2.60 -10.03 33.32
C GLY A 252 -1.55 -10.14 32.20
N ILE A 253 -1.01 -9.01 31.73
CA ILE A 253 0.16 -8.92 30.84
C ILE A 253 1.32 -8.29 31.62
N THR A 254 2.51 -8.90 31.55
CA THR A 254 3.73 -8.29 32.07
C THR A 254 4.11 -7.10 31.18
N ALA A 255 4.02 -5.90 31.73
CA ALA A 255 4.29 -4.66 31.01
C ALA A 255 5.19 -3.74 31.85
N VAL A 256 6.16 -3.10 31.20
CA VAL A 256 7.08 -2.16 31.85
C VAL A 256 6.70 -0.74 31.43
N PRO A 257 6.27 0.13 32.36
CA PRO A 257 5.91 1.51 32.02
C PRO A 257 7.14 2.28 31.53
N LYS A 258 6.94 3.06 30.46
CA LYS A 258 7.93 3.97 29.88
C LYS A 258 7.30 5.35 29.73
N PRO A 259 7.87 6.37 30.39
CA PRO A 259 7.28 7.71 30.39
C PRO A 259 7.33 8.37 29.01
N GLU A 260 8.31 8.00 28.18
CA GLU A 260 8.49 8.60 26.87
C GLU A 260 9.16 7.62 25.89
N VAL A 261 8.60 7.54 24.69
CA VAL A 261 9.11 6.75 23.56
C VAL A 261 8.96 7.52 22.25
N MET A 262 9.91 7.33 21.35
CA MET A 262 9.88 7.85 19.99
C MET A 262 9.48 6.72 19.05
N ILE A 263 8.40 6.91 18.29
CA ILE A 263 7.88 5.88 17.37
C ILE A 263 7.82 6.44 15.96
N SER A 264 8.27 5.64 15.00
CA SER A 264 8.01 5.86 13.58
C SER A 264 7.06 4.77 13.09
N PHE A 265 5.96 5.14 12.44
CA PHE A 265 4.94 4.18 11.97
C PHE A 265 5.01 3.93 10.47
N ASP A 266 5.67 4.81 9.75
CA ASP A 266 5.72 4.92 8.30
C ASP A 266 7.12 5.29 7.79
N GLY A 267 8.11 5.43 8.68
CA GLY A 267 9.44 5.92 8.35
C GLY A 267 9.54 7.45 8.27
N TYR A 268 8.43 8.20 8.42
CA TYR A 268 8.42 9.67 8.33
C TYR A 268 8.53 10.29 9.70
N GLY A 269 9.79 10.53 10.07
CA GLY A 269 10.11 11.11 11.35
C GLY A 269 9.69 10.20 12.52
N THR A 270 9.89 10.73 13.71
CA THR A 270 9.56 10.05 14.96
C THR A 270 8.67 10.96 15.76
N ASN A 271 7.52 10.45 16.16
CA ASN A 271 6.62 11.16 17.07
C ASN A 271 6.91 10.73 18.50
N ARG A 272 6.85 11.70 19.42
CA ARG A 272 7.01 11.48 20.85
C ARG A 272 5.67 11.05 21.44
N TYR A 273 5.67 9.91 22.11
CA TYR A 273 4.53 9.38 22.86
C TYR A 273 4.88 9.28 24.33
N SER A 274 3.93 9.65 25.18
CA SER A 274 4.01 9.52 26.64
C SER A 274 3.17 8.35 27.13
N GLU A 275 3.37 7.94 28.39
CA GLU A 275 2.52 6.94 29.08
C GLU A 275 2.43 5.60 28.34
N CYS A 276 3.55 5.17 27.77
CA CYS A 276 3.65 3.94 27.01
C CYS A 276 4.09 2.76 27.89
N PHE A 277 3.91 1.56 27.38
CA PHE A 277 4.30 0.33 28.06
C PHE A 277 5.06 -0.57 27.10
N ILE A 278 6.17 -1.15 27.57
CA ILE A 278 6.87 -2.20 26.83
C ILE A 278 6.29 -3.56 27.24
N ILE A 279 5.91 -4.34 26.25
CA ILE A 279 5.55 -5.75 26.34
C ILE A 279 6.53 -6.58 25.50
N GLU A 280 6.60 -7.88 25.74
CA GLU A 280 7.55 -8.76 25.07
C GLU A 280 6.87 -10.05 24.61
N GLN A 281 7.15 -10.45 23.37
CA GLN A 281 6.76 -11.76 22.85
C GLN A 281 7.57 -12.89 23.48
N SER A 282 7.05 -14.11 23.41
CA SER A 282 7.72 -15.34 23.83
C SER A 282 9.09 -15.58 23.16
N ASN A 283 9.31 -15.00 21.98
CA ASN A 283 10.56 -15.07 21.22
C ASN A 283 11.57 -13.93 21.54
N GLY A 284 11.25 -13.04 22.49
CA GLY A 284 12.08 -11.90 22.88
C GLY A 284 11.84 -10.61 22.07
N THR A 285 10.92 -10.60 21.11
CA THR A 285 10.55 -9.39 20.36
C THR A 285 9.82 -8.43 21.29
N LYS A 286 10.38 -7.23 21.47
CA LYS A 286 9.77 -6.17 22.28
C LYS A 286 8.82 -5.32 21.44
N GLY A 287 7.68 -4.98 22.02
CA GLY A 287 6.70 -4.06 21.47
C GLY A 287 6.42 -2.95 22.47
N VAL A 288 6.23 -1.74 21.96
CA VAL A 288 5.66 -0.64 22.73
C VAL A 288 4.18 -0.52 22.41
N VAL A 289 3.37 -0.36 23.45
CA VAL A 289 1.94 -0.11 23.34
C VAL A 289 1.57 1.14 24.10
N GLY A 290 0.51 1.80 23.64
CA GLY A 290 0.01 3.00 24.29
C GLY A 290 -1.25 3.49 23.61
N VAL A 291 -1.83 4.51 24.22
CA VAL A 291 -2.97 5.23 23.67
C VAL A 291 -2.54 6.67 23.45
N TYR A 292 -2.89 7.18 22.27
CA TYR A 292 -2.72 8.56 21.89
C TYR A 292 -4.08 9.24 21.76
N ARG A 293 -4.05 10.56 21.56
CA ARG A 293 -5.22 11.44 21.39
C ARG A 293 -6.35 10.76 20.60
N ASN A 294 -7.59 11.07 20.98
CA ASN A 294 -8.80 10.56 20.34
C ASN A 294 -8.91 9.03 20.40
N ASN A 295 -8.57 8.45 21.55
CA ASN A 295 -8.72 7.03 21.79
C ASN A 295 -7.96 6.12 20.81
N SER A 296 -6.87 6.61 20.21
CA SER A 296 -6.10 5.84 19.24
C SER A 296 -5.11 4.93 19.95
N PHE A 297 -5.39 3.64 19.99
CA PHE A 297 -4.46 2.62 20.46
C PHE A 297 -3.40 2.32 19.40
N PHE A 298 -2.18 2.07 19.86
CA PHE A 298 -1.12 1.59 18.99
C PHE A 298 -0.28 0.49 19.63
N LEU A 299 0.30 -0.35 18.76
CA LEU A 299 1.43 -1.22 19.03
C LEU A 299 2.51 -0.94 17.98
N SER A 300 3.77 -0.88 18.39
CA SER A 300 4.92 -0.86 17.48
C SER A 300 6.08 -1.70 18.01
N THR A 301 6.73 -2.47 17.14
CA THR A 301 8.00 -3.16 17.41
C THR A 301 9.23 -2.33 17.03
N VAL A 302 9.01 -1.16 16.42
CA VAL A 302 10.08 -0.22 16.06
C VAL A 302 9.90 1.07 16.84
N PHE A 303 10.79 1.31 17.79
CA PHE A 303 10.76 2.47 18.68
C PHE A 303 12.14 2.78 19.26
N GLU A 304 12.30 4.01 19.72
CA GLU A 304 13.49 4.51 20.40
C GLU A 304 13.12 5.06 21.78
N LEU A 305 13.92 4.73 22.79
CA LEU A 305 13.75 5.24 24.14
C LEU A 305 14.46 6.60 24.31
N ALA A 306 14.05 7.38 25.31
CA ALA A 306 14.67 8.68 25.60
C ALA A 306 16.19 8.63 25.89
N ASN A 307 16.74 7.46 26.23
CA ASN A 307 18.18 7.24 26.41
C ASN A 307 18.92 6.91 25.09
N GLY A 308 18.24 6.90 23.94
CA GLY A 308 18.77 6.58 22.62
C GLY A 308 18.80 5.08 22.28
N GLU A 309 18.29 4.21 23.15
CA GLU A 309 18.20 2.76 22.87
C GLU A 309 17.14 2.50 21.80
N LYS A 310 17.52 1.79 20.73
CA LYS A 310 16.67 1.50 19.57
C LYS A 310 16.24 0.05 19.53
N PHE A 311 14.97 -0.17 19.24
CA PHE A 311 14.36 -1.50 19.11
C PHE A 311 13.80 -1.67 17.71
N GLY A 312 13.99 -2.88 17.16
CA GLY A 312 13.60 -3.20 15.80
C GLY A 312 14.42 -2.45 14.74
N SER A 313 14.10 -2.70 13.48
CA SER A 313 14.61 -1.92 12.36
C SER A 313 13.51 -1.86 11.30
N PHE A 314 13.14 -0.64 10.90
CA PHE A 314 12.55 -0.50 9.58
C PHE A 314 13.67 -0.83 8.59
N LYS A 315 13.46 -1.84 7.73
CA LYS A 315 13.95 -1.64 6.38
C LYS A 315 13.13 -0.46 5.88
N GLU A 316 13.77 0.61 5.43
CA GLU A 316 13.14 1.59 4.56
C GLU A 316 12.65 0.81 3.32
N GLU A 317 11.52 0.13 3.46
CA GLU A 317 10.74 -0.29 2.31
C GLU A 317 10.38 1.02 1.65
N VAL A 318 10.91 1.25 0.44
CA VAL A 318 10.76 2.47 -0.36
C VAL A 318 9.32 2.95 -0.20
N TYR A 319 9.14 3.94 0.67
CA TYR A 319 7.82 4.43 0.96
C TYR A 319 7.45 5.31 -0.22
N PHE A 320 6.49 4.82 -0.99
CA PHE A 320 5.85 5.59 -2.04
C PHE A 320 4.86 6.49 -1.34
N GLY A 321 5.36 7.62 -0.85
CA GLY A 321 4.49 8.70 -0.41
C GLY A 321 3.55 9.04 -1.55
N THR A 322 2.25 9.03 -1.28
CA THR A 322 1.34 9.94 -1.97
C THR A 322 1.68 11.35 -1.47
N GLU A 323 2.88 11.84 -1.77
CA GLU A 323 3.13 13.28 -1.73
C GLU A 323 2.28 13.85 -2.85
N SER A 324 1.10 14.35 -2.46
CA SER A 324 0.39 15.31 -3.29
C SER A 324 1.23 16.58 -3.30
N ASP A 325 2.21 16.63 -4.19
CA ASP A 325 2.82 17.88 -4.64
C ASP A 325 1.76 18.65 -5.45
N ASP A 326 0.78 19.20 -4.72
CA ASP A 326 -0.22 20.12 -5.24
C ASP A 326 0.20 21.55 -4.84
N GLU A 327 1.38 21.97 -5.29
CA GLU A 327 1.78 23.39 -5.25
C GLU A 327 1.14 24.22 -6.39
N SER A 328 0.20 23.65 -7.17
CA SER A 328 -0.48 24.38 -8.24
C SER A 328 -2.00 24.30 -8.22
N SER A 329 -2.63 24.39 -7.05
CA SER A 329 -3.89 25.14 -6.89
C SER A 329 -4.21 25.29 -5.40
N GLY A 330 -4.48 26.52 -4.95
CA GLY A 330 -4.82 26.82 -3.56
C GLY A 330 -6.17 26.25 -3.11
N ARG A 331 -6.25 24.93 -2.95
CA ARG A 331 -7.29 24.24 -2.19
C ARG A 331 -6.60 23.16 -1.37
N TYR A 332 -6.43 23.44 -0.09
CA TYR A 332 -6.04 22.46 0.92
C TYR A 332 -6.94 21.22 0.77
N LEU A 333 -6.35 20.07 0.43
CA LEU A 333 -6.94 18.79 0.79
C LEU A 333 -6.86 18.69 2.31
N PRO A 334 -7.98 18.48 3.03
CA PRO A 334 -7.91 18.28 4.46
C PRO A 334 -7.10 17.02 4.73
N SER A 335 -6.20 17.09 5.72
CA SER A 335 -5.72 15.89 6.42
C SER A 335 -6.93 15.00 6.73
N ILE A 336 -6.79 13.67 6.60
CA ILE A 336 -7.87 12.71 6.94
C ILE A 336 -8.47 12.97 8.33
N TYR A 337 -7.74 13.65 9.22
CA TYR A 337 -8.21 14.08 10.55
C TYR A 337 -9.09 15.35 10.58
N GLN A 338 -9.32 16.03 9.45
CA GLN A 338 -10.12 17.27 9.36
C GLN A 338 -11.52 17.06 8.77
N LEU A 339 -11.87 15.84 8.33
CA LEU A 339 -13.21 15.51 7.85
C LEU A 339 -14.16 15.00 8.96
N LEU A 340 -13.74 15.08 10.23
CA LEU A 340 -14.53 14.67 11.41
C LEU A 340 -14.68 15.82 12.42
N ALA A 341 -15.30 16.92 11.99
CA ALA A 341 -15.90 17.93 12.87
C ALA A 341 -17.32 18.24 12.42
#